data_AF-A0A014L9W2-F1
#
_entry.id   AF-A0A014L9W2-F1
#
_cell.length_a   1.000
_cell.length_b   1.000
_cell.length_c   1.000
_cell.angle_alpha   90.00
_cell.angle_beta   90.00
_cell.angle_gamma   90.00
#
_symmetry.space_group_name_H-M   'P 1'
#
loop_
_entity.id
_entity.type
_entity.pdbx_description
1 polymer ?
#
loop_
_entity_poly.entity_id
_entity_poly.type
_entity_poly.pdbx_seq_one_letter_code
_entity_poly.pdbx_strand_id
1 'polypeptide(L)'
;MGYVFSLLLSREITEDEMTTLACGGAAEFGTDVLPTNAEVTVTNMDIDDTASPTLADAIESALAAVAEVPDLSVSELTVPPQPAGAEAAGAEEPVAAGAGTD
;
A
#
# COMPACT_ATOMS: atom_id res chain seq x y z
N MET A 1 -10.71 -7.74 -10.91
CA MET A 1 -10.65 -7.76 -9.44
C MET A 1 -9.59 -6.74 -9.08
N GLY A 2 -9.92 -5.71 -8.31
CA GLY A 2 -8.97 -4.69 -7.89
C GLY A 2 -8.19 -5.13 -6.66
N TYR A 3 -7.03 -4.49 -6.47
CA TYR A 3 -6.19 -4.59 -5.30
C TYR A 3 -6.53 -3.47 -4.34
N VAL A 4 -6.91 -3.84 -3.12
CA VAL A 4 -7.29 -2.88 -2.09
C VAL A 4 -6.21 -2.84 -1.02
N PHE A 5 -5.63 -1.69 -0.74
CA PHE A 5 -4.64 -1.50 0.31
C PHE A 5 -4.60 -0.05 0.79
N SER A 6 -4.12 0.19 2.00
CA SER A 6 -4.09 1.52 2.60
C SER A 6 -2.66 1.92 2.96
N LEU A 7 -2.31 3.17 2.70
CA LEU A 7 -1.04 3.79 3.05
C LEU A 7 -1.29 4.89 4.09
N LEU A 8 -0.66 4.76 5.24
CA LEU A 8 -0.60 5.84 6.22
C LEU A 8 0.63 6.69 5.95
N LEU A 9 0.42 7.97 5.65
CA LEU A 9 1.49 8.90 5.33
C LEU A 9 2.13 9.47 6.60
N SER A 10 3.31 10.06 6.47
CA SER A 10 4.08 10.63 7.59
C SER A 10 3.55 11.97 8.08
N ARG A 11 2.67 12.60 7.31
CA ARG A 11 2.04 13.89 7.62
C ARG A 11 0.72 14.03 6.89
N GLU A 12 -0.02 15.08 7.24
CA GLU A 12 -1.13 15.56 6.43
C GLU A 12 -0.60 16.13 5.10
N ILE A 13 -1.22 15.71 4.00
CA ILE A 13 -0.94 16.22 2.66
C ILE A 13 -1.95 17.30 2.25
N THR A 14 -1.52 18.19 1.39
CA THR A 14 -2.35 19.26 0.81
C THR A 14 -3.18 18.76 -0.38
N GLU A 15 -4.20 19.50 -0.79
CA GLU A 15 -5.05 19.16 -1.96
C GLU A 15 -4.25 19.06 -3.27
N ASP A 16 -3.21 19.89 -3.43
CA ASP A 16 -2.28 19.80 -4.56
C ASP A 16 -1.52 18.46 -4.56
N GLU A 17 -1.03 18.04 -3.38
CA GLU A 17 -0.35 16.76 -3.21
C GLU A 17 -1.30 15.57 -3.40
N MET A 18 -2.55 15.68 -2.95
CA MET A 18 -3.58 14.66 -3.21
C MET A 18 -3.78 14.44 -4.71
N THR A 19 -3.72 15.48 -5.52
CA THR A 19 -3.87 15.36 -6.98
C THR A 19 -2.73 14.56 -7.59
N THR A 20 -1.49 14.79 -7.14
CA THR A 20 -0.32 14.01 -7.55
C THR A 20 -0.45 12.55 -7.11
N LEU A 21 -0.93 12.33 -5.89
CA LEU A 21 -1.04 11.02 -5.28
C LEU A 21 -2.27 10.23 -5.71
N ALA A 22 -3.26 10.85 -6.37
CA ALA A 22 -4.54 10.23 -6.69
C ALA A 22 -4.44 8.95 -7.55
N CYS A 23 -3.25 8.60 -8.05
CA CYS A 23 -2.94 7.34 -8.76
C CYS A 23 -3.98 7.03 -9.86
N GLY A 24 -4.31 8.04 -10.67
CA GLY A 24 -5.31 7.91 -11.75
C GLY A 24 -6.77 7.87 -11.29
N GLY A 25 -7.06 8.23 -10.04
CA GLY A 25 -8.40 8.21 -9.43
C GLY A 25 -8.70 6.95 -8.61
N ALA A 26 -7.69 6.10 -8.39
CA ALA A 26 -7.80 4.87 -7.60
C ALA A 26 -7.60 5.09 -6.10
N ALA A 27 -7.22 6.30 -5.67
CA ALA A 27 -6.95 6.61 -4.27
C ALA A 27 -8.01 7.52 -3.65
N GLU A 28 -8.52 7.12 -2.49
CA GLU A 28 -9.34 7.90 -1.58
C GLU A 28 -8.49 8.40 -0.40
N PHE A 29 -8.69 9.65 0.01
CA PHE A 29 -7.90 10.28 1.07
C PHE A 29 -8.77 10.52 2.31
N GLY A 30 -8.31 9.99 3.43
CA GLY A 30 -8.85 10.20 4.77
C GLY A 30 -7.84 10.88 5.69
N THR A 31 -8.33 11.25 6.88
CA THR A 31 -7.48 11.72 7.98
C THR A 31 -7.44 10.67 9.06
N ASP A 32 -6.27 10.47 9.64
CA ASP A 32 -6.01 9.51 10.70
C ASP A 32 -4.89 10.04 11.60
N VAL A 33 -4.46 9.26 12.60
CA VAL A 33 -3.43 9.66 13.55
C VAL A 33 -2.24 8.71 13.51
N LEU A 34 -1.04 9.22 13.84
CA LEU A 34 0.13 8.36 13.88
C LEU A 34 -0.05 7.24 14.93
N PRO A 35 0.31 5.99 14.60
CA PRO A 35 0.18 4.85 15.53
C PRO A 35 1.07 5.02 16.76
N THR A 36 2.17 5.77 16.64
CA THR A 36 3.09 6.08 17.73
C THR A 36 2.74 7.35 18.49
N ASN A 37 1.90 8.24 17.92
CA ASN A 37 1.49 9.48 18.57
C ASN A 37 0.13 9.98 18.03
N ALA A 38 -0.92 9.79 18.84
CA ALA A 38 -2.30 10.17 18.48
C ALA A 38 -2.54 11.70 18.38
N GLU A 39 -1.59 12.54 18.79
CA GLU A 39 -1.68 14.00 18.65
C GLU A 39 -1.26 14.50 17.27
N VAL A 40 -0.67 13.62 16.43
CA VAL A 40 -0.22 13.96 15.08
C VAL A 40 -1.21 13.46 14.07
N THR A 41 -1.92 14.38 13.42
CA THR A 41 -2.77 14.10 12.27
C THR A 41 -1.91 13.74 11.07
N VAL A 42 -2.28 12.65 10.41
CA VAL A 42 -1.67 12.17 9.17
C VAL A 42 -2.75 11.86 8.15
N THR A 43 -2.34 11.79 6.89
CA THR A 43 -3.24 11.35 5.85
C THR A 43 -3.23 9.83 5.76
N ASN A 44 -4.42 9.25 5.75
CA ASN A 44 -4.65 7.87 5.36
C ASN A 44 -5.07 7.86 3.89
N MET A 45 -4.45 7.01 3.10
CA MET A 45 -4.70 6.91 1.67
C MET A 45 -5.13 5.49 1.35
N ASP A 46 -6.42 5.32 1.09
CA ASP A 46 -7.03 4.05 0.71
C ASP A 46 -6.99 3.91 -0.81
N ILE A 47 -6.41 2.83 -1.30
CA ILE A 47 -6.23 2.58 -2.72
C ILE A 47 -7.07 1.37 -3.11
N ASP A 48 -7.93 1.55 -4.13
CA ASP A 48 -8.65 0.49 -4.83
C ASP A 48 -8.19 0.49 -6.29
N ASP A 49 -7.06 -0.17 -6.52
CA ASP A 49 -6.47 -0.22 -7.85
C ASP A 49 -7.01 -1.40 -8.66
N THR A 50 -7.80 -1.06 -9.68
CA THR A 50 -8.33 -2.04 -10.65
C THR A 50 -7.51 -2.12 -11.93
N ALA A 51 -6.47 -1.29 -12.07
CA ALA A 51 -5.69 -1.16 -13.29
C ALA A 51 -4.42 -2.04 -13.28
N SER A 52 -3.76 -2.23 -12.13
CA SER A 52 -2.53 -3.01 -12.09
C SER A 52 -2.76 -4.50 -12.27
N PRO A 53 -1.82 -5.20 -12.91
CA PRO A 53 -1.90 -6.65 -13.10
C PRO A 53 -1.56 -7.44 -11.83
N THR A 54 -0.79 -6.85 -10.90
CA THR A 54 -0.43 -7.47 -9.62
C THR A 54 -0.53 -6.47 -8.47
N LEU A 55 -0.65 -6.99 -7.24
CA LEU A 55 -0.60 -6.19 -6.02
C LEU A 55 0.74 -5.46 -5.88
N ALA A 56 1.83 -6.12 -6.26
CA ALA A 56 3.16 -5.52 -6.17
C ALA A 56 3.26 -4.31 -7.11
N ASP A 57 2.78 -4.41 -8.35
CA ASP A 57 2.73 -3.29 -9.30
C ASP A 57 1.88 -2.15 -8.75
N ALA A 58 0.72 -2.45 -8.13
CA ALA A 58 -0.14 -1.44 -7.53
C ALA A 58 0.55 -0.70 -6.38
N ILE A 59 1.17 -1.44 -5.45
CA ILE A 59 1.91 -0.88 -4.33
C ILE A 59 3.11 -0.07 -4.81
N GLU A 60 3.89 -0.58 -5.77
CA GLU A 60 5.03 0.12 -6.33
C GLU A 60 4.61 1.43 -7.01
N SER A 61 3.49 1.42 -7.73
CA SER A 61 2.96 2.64 -8.35
C SER A 61 2.54 3.68 -7.31
N ALA A 62 1.86 3.26 -6.25
CA ALA A 62 1.48 4.15 -5.15
C ALA A 62 2.71 4.69 -4.40
N LEU A 63 3.70 3.85 -4.10
CA LEU A 63 4.95 4.27 -3.47
C LEU A 63 5.77 5.21 -4.35
N ALA A 64 5.79 4.99 -5.66
CA ALA A 64 6.43 5.88 -6.61
C ALA A 64 5.77 7.27 -6.59
N ALA A 65 4.44 7.35 -6.54
CA ALA A 65 3.73 8.62 -6.40
C ALA A 65 4.07 9.33 -5.08
N VAL A 66 4.14 8.60 -3.96
CA VAL A 66 4.59 9.15 -2.65
C VAL A 66 5.99 9.73 -2.74
N ALA A 67 6.89 9.07 -3.48
CA ALA A 67 8.26 9.54 -3.67
C ALA A 67 8.38 10.82 -4.52
N GLU A 68 7.35 11.18 -5.31
CA GLU A 68 7.33 12.46 -6.04
C GLU A 68 7.06 13.65 -5.12
N VAL A 69 6.47 13.42 -3.95
CA VAL A 69 6.19 14.47 -2.97
C VAL A 69 7.38 14.60 -2.01
N PRO A 70 8.05 15.77 -1.97
CA PRO A 70 9.19 15.96 -1.08
C PRO A 70 8.77 15.90 0.39
N ASP A 71 9.67 15.34 1.21
CA ASP A 71 9.48 15.17 2.65
C ASP A 71 8.20 14.38 3.03
N LEU A 72 7.68 13.57 2.11
CA LEU A 72 6.59 12.63 2.35
C LEU A 72 7.13 11.21 2.40
N SER A 73 6.62 10.42 3.34
CA SER A 73 6.99 9.01 3.49
C SER A 73 5.79 8.21 3.95
N VAL A 74 5.84 6.90 3.72
CA VAL A 74 4.83 5.96 4.24
C VAL A 74 5.25 5.53 5.63
N SER A 75 4.41 5.83 6.62
CA SER A 75 4.56 5.38 8.00
C SER A 75 4.11 3.94 8.16
N GLU A 76 3.01 3.58 7.50
CA GLU A 76 2.40 2.25 7.59
C GLU A 76 1.77 1.84 6.25
N LEU A 77 1.89 0.56 5.92
CA LEU A 77 1.22 -0.07 4.78
C LEU A 77 0.34 -1.19 5.33
N THR A 78 -0.96 -1.07 5.11
CA THR A 78 -1.94 -2.09 5.48
C THR A 78 -2.49 -2.75 4.23
N VAL A 79 -2.32 -4.07 4.13
CA VAL A 79 -2.84 -4.87 3.02
C VAL A 79 -3.88 -5.85 3.58
N PRO A 80 -5.19 -5.61 3.39
CA PRO A 80 -6.22 -6.56 3.78
C PRO A 80 -6.12 -7.87 2.98
N PRO A 81 -6.78 -8.95 3.44
CA PRO A 81 -6.83 -10.20 2.70
C PRO A 81 -7.41 -9.97 1.31
N GLN A 82 -6.59 -10.18 0.28
CA GLN A 82 -7.01 -10.01 -1.10
C GLN A 82 -7.90 -11.17 -1.54
N PRO A 83 -8.85 -10.97 -2.46
CA PRO A 83 -9.63 -12.07 -3.02
C PRO A 83 -8.69 -13.12 -3.64
N ALA A 84 -8.89 -14.38 -3.23
CA ALA A 84 -8.12 -15.53 -3.71
C ALA A 84 -8.17 -15.60 -5.24
N GLY A 85 -7.07 -15.24 -5.88
CA GLY A 85 -6.99 -14.98 -7.33
C GLY A 85 -5.89 -13.96 -7.66
N ALA A 86 -5.50 -13.15 -6.68
CA ALA A 86 -4.20 -12.50 -6.66
C ALA A 86 -3.12 -13.55 -6.38
N GLU A 87 -2.56 -14.16 -7.41
CA GLU A 87 -1.29 -14.88 -7.28
C GLU A 87 -0.26 -13.90 -6.73
N ALA A 88 -0.03 -13.98 -5.43
CA ALA A 88 1.12 -13.38 -4.78
C ALA A 88 2.36 -14.06 -5.39
N ALA A 89 2.94 -13.41 -6.41
CA ALA A 89 4.26 -13.75 -6.89
C ALA A 89 5.26 -13.47 -5.75
N GLY A 90 5.48 -14.44 -4.87
CA GLY A 90 6.51 -14.32 -3.83
C GLY A 90 6.28 -14.99 -2.48
N ALA A 91 5.33 -15.90 -2.31
CA ALA A 91 5.27 -16.74 -1.10
C ALA A 91 5.47 -18.23 -1.43
N GLU A 92 6.65 -18.56 -1.97
CA GLU A 92 7.15 -19.93 -1.91
C GLU A 92 7.63 -20.18 -0.47
N GLU A 93 6.75 -20.70 0.38
CA GLU A 93 7.18 -21.29 1.66
C GLU A 93 8.23 -22.39 1.37
N PRO A 94 9.39 -22.41 2.04
CA PRO A 94 10.35 -23.48 1.85
C PRO A 94 9.78 -24.75 2.49
N VAL A 95 9.27 -25.67 1.67
CA VAL A 95 8.95 -27.03 2.11
C VAL A 95 10.25 -27.74 2.50
N ALA A 96 10.48 -27.84 3.81
CA ALA A 96 11.51 -28.69 4.38
C ALA A 96 11.18 -30.16 4.07
N ALA A 97 11.71 -30.69 2.97
CA ALA A 97 11.69 -32.12 2.68
C ALA A 97 12.76 -32.81 3.53
N GLY A 98 12.34 -33.31 4.70
CA GLY A 98 13.16 -34.14 5.58
C GLY A 98 13.65 -35.41 4.87
N ALA A 99 14.92 -35.72 5.12
CA ALA A 99 15.60 -36.93 4.70
C ALA A 99 14.93 -38.20 5.23
N GLY A 100 14.72 -39.17 4.34
CA GLY A 100 14.39 -40.56 4.65
C GLY A 100 15.25 -41.47 3.79
N THR A 101 16.24 -42.09 4.42
CA THR A 101 17.18 -43.05 3.83
C THR A 101 16.48 -44.37 3.52
N ASP A 102 16.83 -45.01 2.39
CA ASP A 102 16.81 -46.46 2.24
C ASP A 102 18.18 -46.88 1.66
#